data_AF-A0A0E4C8L7-F1
#
_entry.id   AF-A0A0E4C8L7-F1
#
_cell.length_a   1.000
_cell.length_b   1.000
_cell.length_c   1.000
_cell.angle_alpha   90.00
_cell.angle_beta   90.00
_cell.angle_gamma   90.00
#
_symmetry.space_group_name_H-M   'P 1'
#
loop_
_entity.id
_entity.type
_entity.pdbx_description
1 polymer ?
#
loop_
_entity_poly.entity_id
_entity_poly.type
_entity_poly.pdbx_seq_one_letter_code
_entity_poly.pdbx_strand_id
1 'polypeptide(L)'
;MRTLVATTLVNSKGKEIYCTAKKITDKHMEYIRNLSRQELEDIGFVFIKMISLEFPNVKGHAIFFEGHVDDIMPALKSLQVKY
;
A
#
# COMPACT_ATOMS: atom_id res chain seq x y z
N MET A 1 8.05 -14.25 3.09
CA MET A 1 8.70 -13.26 2.18
C MET A 1 7.80 -12.03 2.12
N ARG A 2 8.35 -10.81 2.08
CA ARG A 2 7.56 -9.57 1.98
C ARG A 2 7.90 -8.83 0.70
N THR A 3 6.88 -8.45 -0.06
CA THR A 3 7.02 -7.68 -1.29
C THR A 3 6.71 -6.22 -1.00
N LEU A 4 7.66 -5.32 -1.29
CA LEU A 4 7.39 -3.88 -1.23
C LEU A 4 6.41 -3.52 -2.35
N VAL A 5 5.29 -2.91 -1.98
CA VAL A 5 4.24 -2.49 -2.91
C VAL A 5 4.43 -1.03 -3.28
N ALA A 6 4.45 -0.16 -2.28
CA ALA A 6 4.62 1.27 -2.47
C ALA A 6 5.18 1.92 -1.20
N THR A 7 5.79 3.08 -1.36
CA THR A 7 5.99 4.03 -0.27
C THR A 7 5.03 5.19 -0.45
N THR A 8 4.49 5.68 0.66
CA THR A 8 3.63 6.85 0.68
C THR A 8 4.27 7.95 1.50
N LEU A 9 4.16 9.19 1.00
CA LEU A 9 4.52 10.39 1.73
C LEU A 9 3.31 11.33 1.74
N VAL A 10 3.13 12.06 2.83
CA VAL A 10 2.05 13.02 2.98
C VAL A 10 2.56 14.40 2.58
N ASN A 11 1.86 15.06 1.66
CA ASN A 11 2.19 16.43 1.27
C ASN A 11 1.67 17.47 2.29
N SER A 12 1.99 18.75 2.07
CA SER A 12 1.56 19.85 2.94
C SER A 12 0.05 20.03 3.07
N LYS A 13 -0.74 19.44 2.16
CA LYS A 13 -2.22 19.47 2.18
C LYS A 13 -2.83 18.21 2.83
N GLY A 14 -2.01 17.33 3.40
CA GLY A 14 -2.47 16.07 3.98
C GLY A 14 -2.78 14.96 2.96
N LYS A 15 -2.47 15.16 1.68
CA LYS A 15 -2.71 14.16 0.62
C LYS A 15 -1.53 13.20 0.51
N GLU A 16 -1.83 11.91 0.43
CA GLU A 16 -0.83 10.87 0.22
C GLU A 16 -0.35 10.86 -1.25
N ILE A 17 0.97 10.84 -1.40
CA ILE A 17 1.69 10.66 -2.65
C ILE A 17 2.26 9.25 -2.64
N TYR A 18 1.92 8.45 -3.64
CA TYR A 18 2.34 7.06 -3.76
C TYR A 18 3.52 6.95 -4.73
N CYS A 19 4.59 6.31 -4.28
CA CYS A 19 5.72 5.86 -5.09
C CYS A 19 5.71 4.34 -5.14
N THR A 20 5.27 3.78 -6.27
CA THR A 20 5.08 2.33 -6.42
C THR A 20 6.37 1.61 -6.74
N ALA A 21 6.50 0.38 -6.26
CA ALA A 21 7.56 -0.52 -6.71
C ALA A 21 7.35 -0.87 -8.20
N LYS A 22 8.44 -1.06 -8.95
CA LYS A 22 8.43 -1.22 -10.42
C LYS A 22 7.47 -2.29 -10.95
N LYS A 23 7.22 -3.36 -10.20
CA LYS A 23 6.34 -4.47 -10.61
C LYS A 23 4.86 -4.23 -10.27
N ILE A 24 4.55 -3.18 -9.53
CA ILE A 24 3.18 -2.81 -9.16
C ILE A 24 2.63 -1.87 -10.23
N THR A 25 1.61 -2.35 -10.95
CA THR A 25 0.98 -1.61 -12.05
C THR A 25 -0.14 -0.69 -11.54
N ASP A 26 -0.58 0.24 -12.38
CA ASP A 26 -1.69 1.16 -12.06
C ASP A 26 -2.98 0.42 -11.68
N LYS A 27 -3.23 -0.74 -12.29
CA LYS A 27 -4.37 -1.59 -11.94
C LYS A 27 -4.28 -2.10 -10.50
N HIS A 28 -3.11 -2.47 -9.99
CA HIS A 28 -2.98 -2.83 -8.58
C HIS A 28 -3.35 -1.64 -7.68
N MET A 29 -2.86 -0.44 -8.05
CA MET A 29 -3.08 0.77 -7.29
C MET A 29 -4.52 1.27 -7.29
N GLU A 30 -5.26 1.03 -8.37
CA GLU A 30 -6.70 1.31 -8.43
C GLU A 30 -7.44 0.56 -7.32
N TYR A 31 -7.19 -0.74 -7.17
CA TYR A 31 -7.78 -1.55 -6.10
C TYR A 31 -7.32 -1.07 -4.72
N ILE A 32 -6.00 -0.89 -4.53
CA ILE A 32 -5.42 -0.50 -3.24
C ILE A 32 -5.97 0.85 -2.76
N ARG A 33 -6.25 1.80 -3.67
CA ARG A 33 -6.79 3.12 -3.31
C ARG A 33 -8.29 3.10 -3.01
N ASN A 34 -9.02 2.12 -3.54
CA ASN A 34 -10.47 2.03 -3.40
C ASN A 34 -10.91 1.15 -2.23
N LEU A 35 -10.02 0.33 -1.68
CA LEU A 35 -10.26 -0.49 -0.49
C LEU A 35 -9.83 0.24 0.78
N SER A 36 -10.51 -0.04 1.88
CA SER A 36 -10.09 0.45 3.19
C SER A 36 -8.80 -0.23 3.64
N ARG A 37 -8.07 0.44 4.53
CA ARG A 37 -6.85 -0.11 5.11
C ARG A 37 -7.09 -1.44 5.82
N GLN A 38 -8.21 -1.59 6.54
CA GLN A 38 -8.55 -2.82 7.24
C GLN A 38 -8.73 -3.98 6.25
N GLU A 39 -9.47 -3.77 5.15
CA GLU A 39 -9.68 -4.81 4.13
C GLU A 39 -8.36 -5.25 3.48
N LEU A 40 -7.45 -4.31 3.27
CA LEU A 40 -6.10 -4.62 2.75
C LEU A 40 -5.28 -5.41 3.77
N GLU A 41 -5.31 -5.02 5.05
CA GLU A 41 -4.60 -5.73 6.12
C GLU A 41 -5.14 -7.16 6.30
N ASP A 42 -6.45 -7.38 6.15
CA ASP A 42 -7.10 -8.70 6.25
C ASP A 42 -6.64 -9.70 5.16
N ILE A 43 -6.15 -9.19 4.02
CA ILE A 43 -5.61 -10.02 2.93
C ILE A 43 -4.07 -10.03 2.87
N GLY A 44 -3.40 -9.47 3.88
CA GLY A 44 -1.95 -9.55 4.04
C GLY A 44 -1.16 -8.33 3.58
N PHE A 45 -1.79 -7.16 3.39
CA PHE A 45 -1.04 -5.91 3.29
C PHE A 45 -0.57 -5.43 4.67
N VAL A 46 0.58 -4.79 4.73
CA VAL A 46 1.16 -4.25 5.97
C VAL A 46 1.62 -2.83 5.74
N PHE A 47 1.19 -1.92 6.62
CA PHE A 47 1.51 -0.50 6.54
C PHE A 47 2.46 -0.10 7.66
N ILE A 48 3.75 0.03 7.32
CA ILE A 48 4.79 0.39 8.27
C ILE A 48 4.91 1.91 8.31
N LYS A 49 4.64 2.52 9.46
CA LYS A 49 4.80 3.97 9.65
C LYS A 49 6.26 4.36 9.48
N MET A 50 6.51 5.31 8.59
CA MET A 50 7.83 5.92 8.40
C MET A 50 7.86 7.26 9.13
N ILE A 51 8.94 7.47 9.90
CA ILE A 51 9.17 8.69 10.66
C ILE A 51 10.57 9.18 10.28
N SER A 52 10.67 10.45 9.87
CA SER A 52 11.96 11.11 9.71
C SER A 52 12.34 11.80 11.01
N LEU A 53 13.51 11.46 11.55
CA LEU A 53 14.03 12.10 12.76
C LEU A 53 14.53 13.52 12.48
N GLU A 54 15.09 13.73 11.29
CA GLU A 54 15.62 15.03 10.85
C GLU A 54 14.51 15.97 10.35
N PHE A 55 13.42 15.41 9.82
CA PHE A 55 12.31 16.17 9.24
C PHE A 55 10.97 15.72 9.85
N PRO A 56 10.61 16.17 11.07
CA PRO A 56 9.43 15.67 11.80
C PRO A 56 8.08 15.94 11.12
N ASN A 57 8.05 16.91 10.20
CA ASN A 57 6.90 17.24 9.37
C ASN A 57 6.69 16.25 8.21
N VAL A 58 7.71 15.45 7.86
CA VAL A 58 7.60 14.40 6.85
C VAL A 58 6.98 13.16 7.47
N LYS A 59 5.81 12.76 6.94
CA LYS A 59 5.05 11.60 7.38
C LYS A 59 4.80 10.68 6.19
N GLY A 60 4.72 9.38 6.44
CA GLY A 60 4.50 8.41 5.38
C GLY A 60 4.37 6.99 5.88
N HIS A 61 4.14 6.06 4.95
CA HIS A 61 4.10 4.63 5.23
C HIS A 61 4.83 3.85 4.13
N ALA A 62 5.48 2.75 4.50
CA ALA A 62 5.88 1.72 3.55
C ALA A 62 4.80 0.64 3.55
N ILE A 63 4.26 0.36 2.36
CA ILE A 63 3.22 -0.64 2.14
C ILE A 63 3.91 -1.90 1.62
N PHE A 64 3.76 -2.99 2.38
CA PHE A 64 4.22 -4.32 2.01
C PHE A 64 3.02 -5.24 1.78
N PHE A 65 3.27 -6.33 1.07
CA PHE A 65 2.38 -7.47 0.98
C PHE A 65 3.10 -8.72 1.50
N GLU A 66 2.42 -9.52 2.31
CA GLU A 66 2.92 -10.77 2.88
C GLU A 66 2.81 -11.93 1.88
N GLY A 67 3.58 -11.84 0.78
CA GLY A 67 3.60 -12.84 -0.28
C GLY A 67 4.47 -12.43 -1.45
N HIS A 68 4.36 -13.13 -2.58
CA HIS A 68 4.99 -12.75 -3.84
C HIS A 68 4.15 -11.69 -4.57
N VAL A 69 4.76 -10.96 -5.50
CA VAL A 69 4.06 -9.93 -6.29
C VAL A 69 2.90 -10.50 -7.10
N ASP A 70 3.03 -11.76 -7.56
CA ASP A 70 2.01 -12.41 -8.38
C ASP A 70 0.75 -12.78 -7.59
N ASP A 71 0.85 -12.85 -6.26
CA ASP A 71 -0.27 -13.18 -5.36
C ASP A 71 -1.14 -11.97 -5.04
N ILE A 72 -0.63 -10.75 -5.28
CA ILE A 72 -1.29 -9.48 -4.91
C ILE A 72 -2.62 -9.32 -5.65
N MET A 73 -2.63 -9.48 -6.98
CA MET A 73 -3.85 -9.28 -7.78
C MET A 73 -4.94 -10.34 -7.48
N PRO A 74 -4.62 -11.64 -7.36
CA PRO A 74 -5.58 -12.63 -6.84
C PRO A 74 -6.17 -12.25 -5.48
N ALA A 75 -5.33 -11.82 -4.53
CA ALA A 75 -5.78 -11.41 -3.20
C ALA A 75 -6.74 -10.20 -3.27
N LEU A 76 -6.37 -9.16 -4.02
CA LEU A 76 -7.22 -7.96 -4.22
C LEU A 76 -8.58 -8.28 -4.84
N LYS A 77 -8.63 -9.21 -5.81
CA LYS A 77 -9.88 -9.64 -6.43
C LYS A 77 -10.78 -10.45 -5.49
N SER A 78 -10.20 -11.18 -4.54
CA SER A 78 -10.98 -11.98 -3.59
C SER A 78 -11.90 -11.13 -2.70
N LEU A 79 -11.53 -9.87 -2.45
CA LEU A 79 -12.35 -8.91 -1.72
C LEU A 79 -13.53 -8.38 -2.55
N GLN A 80 -13.35 -8.20 -3.86
CA GLN A 80 -14.43 -7.74 -4.74
C GLN A 80 -15.56 -8.76 -4.89
N VAL A 81 -15.32 -10.04 -4.63
CA VAL A 81 -16.36 -11.08 -4.74
C VAL A 81 -17.23 -11.17 -3.48
N LYS A 82 -16.82 -10.56 -2.37
CA LYS A 82 -17.58 -10.59 -1.10
C LYS A 82 -18.75 -9.60 -1.04
N TYR A 83 -18.90 -8.72 -2.04
CA TYR A 83 -19.95 -7.71 -2.15
C TYR A 83 -20.52 -7.68 -3.58
#